data_AF-A0A165C754-F1
#
_entry.id   AF-A0A165C754-F1
#
_cell.length_a   1.000
_cell.length_b   1.000
_cell.length_c   1.000
_cell.angle_alpha   90.00
_cell.angle_beta   90.00
_cell.angle_gamma   90.00
#
_symmetry.space_group_name_H-M   'P 1'
#
loop_
_entity.id
_entity.type
_entity.pdbx_description
1 polymer ?
#
loop_
_entity_poly.entity_id
_entity_poly.type
_entity_poly.pdbx_seq_one_letter_code
_entity_poly.pdbx_strand_id
1 'polypeptide(L)'
;MSFGTELPDQVDLISNISDNHLRLLADVKDLYKERAALERDYALKLQALARRGQEKKGKLMTALLVGDTPTRAWGEDTIKKSTFDHAYDQFLTSTEQQAMDHVDLSEQLSVQ
;
A
#
# COMPACT_ATOMS: atom_id res chain seq x y z
N MET A 1 15.64 -45.98 -48.02
CA MET A 1 15.19 -45.61 -46.66
C MET A 1 15.91 -44.33 -46.28
N SER A 2 15.27 -43.17 -46.39
CA SER A 2 15.77 -41.96 -45.73
C SER A 2 14.59 -41.06 -45.39
N PHE A 3 13.66 -41.60 -44.60
CA PHE A 3 12.70 -40.77 -43.89
C PHE A 3 13.43 -40.28 -42.63
N GLY A 4 13.83 -39.00 -42.62
CA GLY A 4 14.43 -38.35 -41.44
C GLY A 4 15.61 -37.41 -41.68
N THR A 5 16.21 -37.40 -42.88
CA THR A 5 17.35 -36.53 -43.23
C THR A 5 16.94 -35.11 -43.65
N GLU A 6 15.66 -34.90 -43.96
CA GLU A 6 15.13 -33.60 -44.41
C GLU A 6 14.39 -32.82 -43.31
N LEU A 7 14.24 -33.37 -42.09
CA LEU A 7 13.72 -32.59 -40.97
C LEU A 7 14.87 -31.79 -40.36
N PRO A 8 14.83 -30.44 -40.38
CA PRO A 8 15.84 -29.65 -39.70
C PRO A 8 15.81 -30.01 -38.22
N ASP A 9 16.97 -30.31 -37.64
CA ASP A 9 17.11 -30.47 -36.20
C ASP A 9 16.83 -29.11 -35.54
N GLN A 10 15.66 -29.01 -34.91
CA GLN A 10 15.17 -27.80 -34.27
C GLN A 10 15.34 -27.86 -32.75
N VAL A 11 15.98 -28.90 -32.20
CA VAL A 11 16.08 -29.10 -30.74
C VAL A 11 16.77 -27.90 -30.09
N ASP A 12 17.90 -27.45 -30.64
CA ASP A 12 18.63 -26.30 -30.09
C ASP A 12 17.84 -24.98 -30.19
N LEU A 13 17.13 -24.78 -31.30
CA LEU A 13 16.28 -23.60 -31.49
C LEU A 13 15.15 -23.58 -30.46
N ILE A 14 14.45 -24.71 -30.31
CA ILE A 14 13.34 -24.86 -29.37
C ILE A 14 13.85 -24.69 -27.94
N SER A 15 14.98 -25.32 -27.59
CA SER A 15 15.60 -25.18 -26.27
C SER A 15 15.90 -23.72 -25.95
N ASN A 16 16.55 -23.00 -26.87
CA ASN A 16 16.88 -21.59 -26.66
C ASN A 16 15.62 -20.72 -26.52
N ILE A 17 14.57 -20.96 -27.32
CA ILE A 17 13.29 -20.24 -27.17
C ILE A 17 12.66 -20.52 -25.80
N SER A 18 12.65 -21.78 -25.36
CA SER A 18 12.16 -22.18 -24.05
C SER A 18 12.93 -21.50 -22.91
N ASP A 19 14.26 -21.43 -23.00
CA ASP A 19 15.10 -20.76 -22.01
C ASP A 19 14.79 -19.25 -21.94
N ASN A 20 14.60 -18.61 -23.09
CA ASN A 20 14.21 -17.20 -23.14
C ASN A 20 12.82 -16.95 -22.51
N HIS A 21 11.87 -17.86 -22.71
CA HIS A 21 10.57 -17.77 -22.04
C HIS A 21 10.69 -17.94 -20.53
N LEU A 22 11.50 -18.89 -20.05
CA LEU A 22 11.74 -19.09 -18.63
C LEU A 22 12.38 -17.85 -17.99
N ARG A 23 13.33 -17.22 -18.68
CA ARG A 23 13.95 -15.97 -18.22
C ARG A 23 12.93 -14.85 -18.08
N LEU A 24 12.07 -14.65 -19.09
CA LEU A 24 11.01 -13.63 -19.02
C LEU A 24 10.06 -13.89 -17.84
N LEU A 25 9.68 -15.15 -17.60
CA LEU A 25 8.82 -15.50 -16.46
C LEU A 25 9.51 -15.21 -15.12
N ALA A 26 10.82 -15.45 -15.01
CA ALA A 26 11.59 -15.10 -13.82
C ALA A 26 11.63 -13.58 -13.60
N ASP A 27 11.88 -12.81 -14.65
CA ASP A 27 11.90 -11.34 -14.58
C ASP A 27 10.53 -10.78 -14.14
N VAL A 28 9.43 -11.31 -14.69
CA VAL A 28 8.06 -10.91 -14.30
C VAL A 28 7.77 -11.24 -12.84
N LYS A 29 8.20 -12.40 -12.35
CA LYS A 29 8.07 -12.77 -10.94
C LYS A 29 8.84 -11.80 -10.03
N ASP A 30 10.05 -11.41 -10.42
CA ASP A 30 10.84 -10.48 -9.63
C ASP A 30 10.22 -9.07 -9.61
N LEU A 31 9.62 -8.63 -10.72
CA LEU A 31 8.82 -7.39 -10.73
C LEU A 31 7.64 -7.43 -9.76
N TYR A 32 6.95 -8.57 -9.62
CA TYR A 32 5.88 -8.72 -8.63
C TYR A 32 6.40 -8.60 -7.19
N LYS A 33 7.58 -9.18 -6.88
CA LYS A 33 8.20 -9.04 -5.55
C LYS A 33 8.61 -7.60 -5.25
N GLU A 34 9.22 -6.92 -6.21
CA GLU A 34 9.62 -5.52 -6.07
C GLU A 34 8.38 -4.64 -5.83
N ARG A 35 7.32 -4.85 -6.63
CA ARG A 35 6.06 -4.15 -6.43
C ARG A 35 5.45 -4.45 -5.05
N ALA A 36 5.42 -5.71 -4.62
CA ALA A 36 4.93 -6.10 -3.30
C ALA A 36 5.71 -5.40 -2.17
N ALA A 37 7.03 -5.24 -2.31
CA ALA A 37 7.85 -4.52 -1.33
C ALA A 37 7.52 -3.02 -1.29
N LEU A 38 7.28 -2.39 -2.45
CA LEU A 38 6.87 -0.98 -2.53
C LEU A 38 5.52 -0.74 -1.85
N GLU A 39 4.54 -1.63 -2.05
CA GLU A 39 3.23 -1.52 -1.39
C GLU A 39 3.35 -1.61 0.15
N ARG A 40 4.22 -2.50 0.69
CA ARG A 40 4.49 -2.54 2.14
C ARG A 40 5.13 -1.27 2.66
N ASP A 41 6.13 -0.74 1.97
CA ASP A 41 6.80 0.51 2.38
C ASP A 41 5.81 1.69 2.39
N TYR A 42 4.92 1.76 1.39
CA TYR A 42 3.89 2.79 1.36
C TYR A 42 2.87 2.65 2.49
N ALA A 43 2.41 1.42 2.78
CA ALA A 43 1.56 1.14 3.94
C ALA A 43 2.20 1.62 5.26
N LEU A 44 3.49 1.31 5.49
CA LEU A 44 4.22 1.76 6.68
C LEU A 44 4.28 3.30 6.77
N LYS A 45 4.50 3.98 5.64
CA LYS A 45 4.52 5.44 5.57
C LYS A 45 3.15 6.05 5.88
N LEU A 46 2.06 5.44 5.41
CA LEU A 46 0.69 5.85 5.72
C LEU A 46 0.35 5.65 7.19
N GLN A 47 0.71 4.51 7.80
CA GLN A 47 0.52 4.27 9.24
C GLN A 47 1.27 5.30 10.09
N ALA A 48 2.52 5.59 9.75
CA ALA A 48 3.31 6.61 10.42
C ALA A 48 2.71 8.01 10.24
N LEU A 49 2.14 8.31 9.07
CA LEU A 49 1.45 9.56 8.80
C LEU A 49 0.18 9.70 9.65
N ALA A 50 -0.68 8.68 9.69
CA ALA A 50 -1.89 8.67 10.49
C ALA A 50 -1.59 8.87 11.98
N ARG A 51 -0.58 8.16 12.51
CA ARG A 51 -0.12 8.32 13.90
C ARG A 51 0.33 9.74 14.22
N ARG A 52 1.16 10.35 13.36
CA ARG A 52 1.57 11.76 13.53
C ARG A 52 0.36 12.71 13.46
N GLY A 53 -0.63 12.39 12.63
CA GLY A 53 -1.90 13.10 12.54
C GLY A 53 -2.68 13.06 13.85
N GLN A 54 -2.83 11.86 14.45
CA GLN A 54 -3.48 11.68 15.76
C GLN A 54 -2.77 12.49 16.86
N GLU A 55 -1.43 12.43 16.92
CA GLU A 55 -0.65 13.20 17.91
C GLU A 55 -0.83 14.72 17.76
N LYS A 56 -0.90 15.21 16.51
CA LYS A 56 -1.16 16.64 16.23
C LYS A 56 -2.59 17.03 16.58
N LYS A 57 -3.57 16.19 16.23
CA LYS A 57 -4.98 16.38 16.59
C LYS A 57 -5.12 16.54 18.10
N GLY A 58 -4.57 15.61 18.88
CA GLY A 58 -4.65 15.66 20.35
C GLY A 58 -4.08 16.95 20.96
N LYS A 59 -3.05 17.54 20.36
CA LYS A 59 -2.42 18.79 20.84
C LYS A 59 -3.19 20.05 20.44
N LEU A 60 -3.79 20.08 19.26
CA LEU A 60 -4.31 21.31 18.66
C LEU A 60 -5.84 21.42 18.70
N MET A 61 -6.55 20.28 18.73
CA MET A 61 -8.00 20.25 18.54
C MET A 61 -8.75 21.05 19.60
N THR A 62 -8.31 20.99 20.86
CA THR A 62 -8.92 21.78 21.93
C THR A 62 -8.79 23.28 21.66
N ALA A 63 -7.57 23.77 21.41
CA ALA A 63 -7.32 25.18 21.14
C ALA A 63 -8.08 25.68 19.89
N LEU A 64 -8.22 24.84 18.86
CA LEU A 64 -8.99 25.17 17.66
C LEU A 64 -10.49 25.33 17.92
N LEU A 65 -11.05 24.58 18.88
CA LEU A 65 -12.49 24.55 19.14
C LEU A 65 -12.95 25.57 20.18
N VAL A 66 -12.17 25.73 21.26
CA VAL A 66 -12.57 26.59 22.39
C VAL A 66 -11.66 27.82 22.56
N GLY A 67 -10.61 27.95 21.75
CA GLY A 67 -9.60 28.99 21.86
C GLY A 67 -8.63 28.75 23.04
N ASP A 68 -7.56 29.53 23.08
CA ASP A 68 -6.55 29.46 24.15
C ASP A 68 -7.09 29.97 25.50
N THR A 69 -8.09 30.86 25.47
CA THR A 69 -8.79 31.36 26.65
C THR A 69 -10.29 31.21 26.48
N PRO A 70 -10.85 30.05 26.89
CA PRO A 70 -12.27 29.76 26.74
C PRO A 70 -13.13 30.73 27.54
N THR A 71 -14.12 31.34 26.89
CA THR A 71 -15.05 32.30 27.50
C THR A 71 -16.32 31.64 28.07
N ARG A 72 -16.48 30.32 27.88
CA ARG A 72 -17.58 29.51 28.40
C ARG A 72 -17.02 28.21 28.98
N ALA A 73 -17.71 27.65 29.97
CA ALA A 73 -17.40 26.30 30.45
C ALA A 73 -17.55 25.30 29.30
N TRP A 74 -16.53 24.46 29.11
CA TRP A 74 -16.47 23.43 28.08
C TRP A 74 -15.97 22.12 28.69
N GLY A 75 -16.21 21.02 27.99
CA GLY A 75 -15.73 19.70 28.38
C GLY A 75 -15.51 18.81 27.16
N GLU A 76 -15.20 17.54 27.40
CA GLU A 76 -14.93 16.56 26.34
C GLU A 76 -16.12 16.41 25.37
N ASP A 77 -17.35 16.57 25.87
CA ASP A 77 -18.57 16.56 25.07
C ASP A 77 -18.60 17.68 24.00
N THR A 78 -17.98 18.83 24.27
CA THR A 78 -17.85 19.93 23.29
C THR A 78 -16.95 19.52 22.12
N ILE A 79 -15.87 18.78 22.40
CA ILE A 79 -14.95 18.29 21.37
C ILE A 79 -15.62 17.19 20.56
N LYS A 80 -16.26 16.22 21.23
CA LYS A 80 -16.95 15.09 20.57
C LYS A 80 -18.14 15.49 19.70
N LYS A 81 -18.72 16.67 19.91
CA LYS A 81 -19.81 17.20 19.05
C LYS A 81 -19.29 18.03 17.88
N SER A 82 -17.99 18.28 17.81
CA SER A 82 -17.40 19.08 16.75
C SER A 82 -17.41 18.35 15.43
N THR A 83 -18.05 18.95 14.43
CA THR A 83 -18.00 18.46 13.04
C THR A 83 -16.56 18.44 12.51
N PHE A 84 -15.71 19.38 12.95
CA PHE A 84 -14.32 19.41 12.55
C PHE A 84 -13.51 18.26 13.17
N ASP A 85 -13.76 17.95 14.45
CA ASP A 85 -13.15 16.81 15.14
C ASP A 85 -13.47 15.49 14.44
N HIS A 86 -14.76 15.29 14.11
CA HIS A 86 -15.24 14.15 13.36
C HIS A 86 -14.67 14.06 11.94
N ALA A 87 -14.62 15.17 11.20
CA ALA A 87 -14.05 15.18 9.86
C ALA A 87 -12.55 14.82 9.88
N TYR A 88 -11.82 15.28 10.89
CA TYR A 88 -10.42 14.92 11.08
C TYR A 88 -10.28 13.43 11.39
N ASP A 89 -11.13 12.86 12.25
CA ASP A 89 -11.13 11.41 12.51
C ASP A 89 -11.42 10.61 11.25
N GLN A 90 -12.44 10.99 10.48
CA GLN A 90 -12.76 10.32 9.21
C GLN A 90 -11.57 10.31 8.26
N PHE A 91 -10.84 11.42 8.16
CA PHE A 91 -9.63 11.51 7.36
C PHE A 91 -8.53 10.55 7.85
N LEU A 92 -8.28 10.49 9.16
CA LEU A 92 -7.27 9.60 9.73
C LEU A 92 -7.66 8.13 9.57
N THR A 93 -8.91 7.77 9.87
CA THR A 93 -9.44 6.42 9.65
C THR A 93 -9.33 6.00 8.19
N SER A 94 -9.66 6.89 7.25
CA SER A 94 -9.48 6.61 5.81
C SER A 94 -8.01 6.38 5.44
N THR A 95 -7.07 7.08 6.07
CA THR A 95 -5.63 6.91 5.83
C THR A 95 -5.13 5.57 6.40
N GLU A 96 -5.63 5.18 7.57
CA GLU A 96 -5.34 3.88 8.19
C GLU A 96 -5.89 2.72 7.36
N GLN A 97 -7.13 2.87 6.84
CA GLN A 97 -7.72 1.87 5.96
C GLN A 97 -6.92 1.72 4.67
N GLN A 98 -6.52 2.82 4.02
CA GLN A 98 -5.65 2.75 2.84
C GLN A 98 -4.35 2.02 3.15
N ALA A 99 -3.75 2.25 4.33
CA ALA A 99 -2.55 1.52 4.72
C ALA A 99 -2.78 0.01 4.81
N MET A 100 -3.94 -0.43 5.33
CA MET A 100 -4.32 -1.84 5.35
C MET A 100 -4.54 -2.39 3.94
N ASP A 101 -5.22 -1.65 3.07
CA ASP A 101 -5.44 -2.05 1.68
C ASP A 101 -4.11 -2.28 0.93
N HIS A 102 -3.09 -1.46 1.20
CA HIS A 102 -1.74 -1.62 0.65
C HIS A 102 -0.99 -2.84 1.23
N VAL A 103 -1.23 -3.21 2.49
CA VAL A 103 -0.71 -4.48 3.06
C VAL A 103 -1.35 -5.66 2.35
N ASP A 104 -2.66 -5.68 2.21
CA ASP A 104 -3.40 -6.76 1.54
C ASP A 104 -2.95 -6.90 0.08
N LEU A 105 -2.78 -5.78 -0.63
CA LEU A 105 -2.27 -5.78 -2.00
C LEU A 105 -0.85 -6.35 -2.08
N SER A 106 0.03 -6.01 -1.14
CA SER A 106 1.38 -6.60 -1.09
C SER A 106 1.35 -8.12 -0.91
N GLU A 107 0.48 -8.62 -0.04
CA GLU A 107 0.33 -10.06 0.20
C GLU A 107 -0.20 -10.77 -1.05
N GLN A 108 -1.18 -10.19 -1.72
CA GLN A 108 -1.71 -10.71 -2.99
C GLN A 108 -0.66 -10.73 -4.11
N LEU A 109 0.21 -9.73 -4.18
CA LEU A 109 1.30 -9.70 -5.17
C LEU A 109 2.41 -10.69 -4.83
N SER A 110 2.59 -11.03 -3.55
CA SER A 110 3.62 -11.98 -3.11
C SER A 110 3.32 -13.44 -3.50
N VAL A 111 2.08 -13.74 -3.90
CA VAL A 111 1.63 -15.07 -4.32
C VAL A 111 1.51 -15.24 -5.85
N GLN A 112 1.81 -14.19 -6.63
CA GLN A 112 1.89 -14.20 -8.10
C GLN A 112 3.27 -14.70 -8.54
#